data_AF-X1J1Y1-F1
#
_entry.id   AF-X1J1Y1-F1
#
_cell.length_a   1.000
_cell.length_b   1.000
_cell.length_c   1.000
_cell.angle_alpha   90.00
_cell.angle_beta   90.00
_cell.angle_gamma   90.00
#
_symmetry.space_group_name_H-M   'P 1'
#
loop_
_entity.id
_entity.type
_entity.pdbx_description
1 polymer ?
#
loop_
_entity_poly.entity_id
_entity_poly.type
_entity_poly.pdbx_seq_one_letter_code
_entity_poly.pdbx_strand_id
1 'polypeptide(L)'
;MKIFLNVIGWIGFGIIGVSLPAVYSCAGPNVGMIGMCLVFSSWIGALGVVLLLIGGFLSRWRYWWIVALVMGIAYVSASIPGLYGMEAREAGRCAEHQLEYTINYGIWIMVLLPGLACIIGGIVMQRLSH
;
A
#
# COMPACT_ATOMS: atom_id res chain seq x y z
N MET A 1 18.82 21.00 -3.52
CA MET A 1 17.51 20.45 -3.95
C MET A 1 17.50 18.94 -4.18
N LYS A 2 18.42 18.35 -4.98
CA LYS A 2 18.39 16.89 -5.26
C LYS A 2 18.46 16.00 -4.00
N ILE A 3 19.29 16.35 -3.02
CA ILE A 3 19.41 15.62 -1.74
C ILE A 3 18.08 15.67 -0.97
N PHE A 4 17.46 16.84 -0.88
CA PHE A 4 16.18 17.02 -0.20
C PHE A 4 15.05 16.19 -0.83
N LEU A 5 15.00 16.12 -2.16
CA LEU A 5 14.04 15.29 -2.90
C LEU A 5 14.27 13.78 -2.71
N ASN A 6 15.53 13.36 -2.62
CA ASN A 6 15.87 11.98 -2.26
C ASN A 6 15.40 11.65 -0.83
N VAL A 7 15.61 12.55 0.13
CA VAL A 7 15.13 12.36 1.51
C VAL A 7 13.60 12.20 1.54
N ILE A 8 12.87 13.02 0.79
CA ILE A 8 11.40 12.90 0.66
C ILE A 8 11.01 11.54 0.09
N GLY A 9 11.68 11.08 -0.97
CA GLY A 9 11.41 9.77 -1.56
C GLY A 9 11.66 8.62 -0.57
N TRP A 10 12.73 8.71 0.24
CA TRP A 10 13.07 7.70 1.24
C TRP A 10 12.09 7.70 2.42
N ILE A 11 11.61 8.88 2.82
CA ILE A 11 10.52 8.98 3.81
C ILE A 11 9.26 8.30 3.25
N GLY A 12 8.90 8.56 1.99
CA GLY A 12 7.80 7.88 1.32
C GLY A 12 7.95 6.35 1.32
N PHE A 13 9.15 5.86 0.98
CA PHE A 13 9.47 4.43 1.05
C PHE A 13 9.29 3.84 2.46
N GLY A 14 9.81 4.52 3.49
CA GLY A 14 9.67 4.09 4.88
C GLY A 14 8.20 4.03 5.32
N ILE A 15 7.41 5.02 4.94
CA ILE A 15 5.97 5.08 5.26
C ILE A 15 5.23 3.88 4.64
N ILE A 16 5.47 3.59 3.35
CA ILE A 16 4.90 2.42 2.64
C ILE A 16 5.35 1.11 3.29
N GLY A 17 6.62 1.03 3.71
CA GLY A 17 7.18 -0.17 4.35
C GLY A 17 6.58 -0.47 5.71
N VAL A 18 6.18 0.57 6.47
CA VAL A 18 5.58 0.43 7.81
C VAL A 18 4.06 0.28 7.74
N SER A 19 3.39 0.86 6.75
CA SER A 19 1.93 0.76 6.60
C SER A 19 1.49 -0.68 6.32
N LEU A 20 2.24 -1.46 5.54
CA LEU A 20 1.92 -2.85 5.23
C LEU A 20 1.85 -3.75 6.48
N PRO A 21 2.90 -3.88 7.32
CA PRO A 21 2.85 -4.65 8.56
C PRO A 21 1.79 -4.15 9.55
N ALA A 22 1.49 -2.85 9.56
CA ALA A 22 0.46 -2.28 10.41
C ALA A 22 -0.95 -2.78 10.02
N VAL A 23 -1.23 -3.02 8.73
CA VAL A 23 -2.48 -3.67 8.30
C VAL A 23 -2.58 -5.07 8.88
N TYR A 24 -1.52 -5.87 8.76
CA TYR A 24 -1.50 -7.25 9.24
C TYR A 24 -1.56 -7.36 10.76
N SER A 25 -0.96 -6.42 11.48
CA SER A 25 -0.96 -6.41 12.95
C SER A 25 -2.31 -6.04 13.57
N CYS A 26 -3.22 -5.44 12.78
CA CYS A 26 -4.56 -5.08 13.23
C CYS A 26 -5.61 -6.19 13.03
N ALA A 27 -5.24 -7.37 12.51
CA ALA A 27 -6.11 -8.54 12.36
C ALA A 27 -6.43 -9.24 13.70
N GLY A 28 -6.71 -8.47 14.75
CA GLY A 28 -7.18 -8.99 16.04
C GLY A 28 -8.69 -9.28 16.05
N PRO A 29 -9.24 -9.88 17.12
CA PRO A 29 -10.63 -10.33 17.19
C PRO A 29 -11.70 -9.21 17.16
N ASN A 30 -11.30 -7.93 17.19
CA ASN A 30 -12.21 -6.79 17.13
C ASN A 30 -12.40 -6.29 15.70
N VAL A 31 -13.53 -6.65 15.09
CA VAL A 31 -13.92 -6.27 13.72
C VAL A 31 -13.91 -4.74 13.49
N GLY A 32 -14.28 -3.95 14.52
CA GLY A 32 -14.22 -2.48 14.46
C GLY A 32 -12.80 -1.91 14.36
N MET A 33 -11.80 -2.58 14.96
CA MET A 33 -10.40 -2.20 14.84
C MET A 33 -9.83 -2.51 13.45
N ILE A 34 -10.26 -3.62 12.83
CA ILE A 34 -9.82 -4.00 11.48
C ILE A 34 -10.24 -2.93 10.46
N GLY A 35 -11.50 -2.48 10.52
CA GLY A 35 -12.01 -1.42 9.63
C GLY A 35 -11.26 -0.09 9.79
N MET A 36 -11.07 0.38 11.03
CA MET A 36 -10.33 1.63 11.29
C MET A 36 -8.85 1.53 10.89
N CYS A 37 -8.18 0.40 11.17
CA CYS A 37 -6.78 0.21 10.78
C CYS A 37 -6.60 0.13 9.26
N LEU A 38 -7.52 -0.52 8.54
CA LEU A 38 -7.48 -0.57 7.08
C LEU A 38 -7.62 0.82 6.46
N VAL A 39 -8.54 1.64 6.97
CA VAL A 39 -8.69 3.04 6.54
C VAL A 39 -7.44 3.83 6.91
N PHE A 40 -6.95 3.76 8.14
CA PHE A 40 -5.79 4.57 8.54
C PHE A 40 -4.52 4.19 7.76
N SER A 41 -4.27 2.89 7.58
CA SER A 41 -3.11 2.40 6.85
C SER A 41 -3.18 2.71 5.35
N SER A 42 -4.37 2.73 4.75
CA SER A 42 -4.51 3.11 3.34
C SER A 42 -4.21 4.58 3.08
N TRP A 43 -4.65 5.47 3.97
CA TRP A 43 -4.35 6.89 3.89
C TRP A 43 -2.85 7.15 4.07
N ILE A 44 -2.22 6.49 5.04
CA ILE A 44 -0.78 6.57 5.27
C ILE A 44 0.00 5.99 4.09
N GLY A 45 -0.43 4.83 3.58
CA GLY A 45 0.14 4.20 2.40
C GLY A 45 0.07 5.11 1.18
N ALA A 46 -1.09 5.72 0.92
CA ALA A 46 -1.27 6.67 -0.18
C ALA A 46 -0.35 7.90 -0.04
N LEU A 47 -0.20 8.46 1.16
CA LEU A 47 0.75 9.53 1.42
C LEU A 47 2.19 9.08 1.13
N GLY A 48 2.55 7.87 1.56
CA GLY A 48 3.85 7.27 1.27
C GLY A 48 4.12 7.14 -0.23
N VAL A 49 3.13 6.64 -0.99
CA VAL A 49 3.19 6.53 -2.46
C VAL A 49 3.38 7.90 -3.11
N VAL A 50 2.61 8.91 -2.71
CA VAL A 50 2.74 10.27 -3.24
C VAL A 50 4.15 10.83 -2.97
N LEU A 51 4.67 10.68 -1.75
CA LEU A 51 6.02 11.14 -1.39
C LEU A 51 7.10 10.39 -2.17
N LEU A 52 6.97 9.07 -2.34
CA LEU A 52 7.89 8.26 -3.12
C LEU A 52 7.89 8.68 -4.60
N LEU A 53 6.71 8.91 -5.18
CA LEU A 53 6.57 9.34 -6.56
C LEU A 53 7.14 10.75 -6.77
N ILE A 54 6.81 11.72 -5.91
CA ILE A 54 7.34 13.09 -5.98
C ILE A 54 8.86 13.08 -5.83
N GLY A 55 9.39 12.36 -4.82
CA GLY A 55 10.82 12.23 -4.60
C GLY A 55 11.54 11.57 -5.78
N GLY A 56 10.96 10.52 -6.34
CA GLY A 56 11.51 9.80 -7.49
C GLY A 56 11.48 10.61 -8.79
N PHE A 57 10.35 11.22 -9.14
CA PHE A 57 10.20 12.01 -10.38
C PHE A 57 11.08 13.25 -10.39
N LEU A 58 11.15 13.97 -9.26
CA LEU A 58 11.90 15.23 -9.19
C LEU A 58 13.40 15.03 -8.98
N SER A 59 13.81 13.96 -8.27
CA SER A 59 15.24 13.66 -8.10
C SER A 59 15.88 13.10 -9.37
N ARG A 60 15.09 12.51 -10.28
CA ARG A 60 15.53 11.78 -11.50
C ARG A 60 16.63 10.77 -11.23
N TRP A 61 16.66 10.19 -10.03
CA TRP A 61 17.70 9.24 -9.67
C TRP A 61 17.47 7.92 -10.41
N ARG A 62 18.55 7.39 -11.00
CA ARG A 62 18.53 6.28 -11.97
C ARG A 62 17.91 4.97 -11.45
N TYR A 63 17.67 4.84 -10.15
CA TYR A 63 17.16 3.60 -9.53
C TYR A 63 15.81 3.76 -8.81
N TRP A 64 15.20 4.95 -8.77
CA TRP A 64 13.90 5.14 -8.11
C TRP A 64 12.77 4.31 -8.74
N TRP A 65 12.85 4.04 -10.03
CA TRP A 65 11.89 3.21 -10.72
C TRP A 65 11.87 1.76 -10.19
N ILE A 66 13.02 1.21 -9.76
CA ILE A 66 13.11 -0.12 -9.16
C ILE A 66 12.39 -0.12 -7.81
N VAL A 67 12.67 0.88 -6.98
CA VAL A 67 12.05 1.02 -5.65
C VAL A 67 10.53 1.13 -5.79
N ALA A 68 10.04 1.96 -6.71
CA ALA A 68 8.62 2.11 -6.99
C ALA A 68 7.98 0.80 -7.47
N LEU A 69 8.62 0.07 -8.39
CA LEU A 69 8.11 -1.23 -8.87
C LEU A 69 8.05 -2.29 -7.78
N VAL A 70 9.13 -2.46 -7.01
CA VAL A 70 9.18 -3.46 -5.93
C VAL A 70 8.10 -3.19 -4.88
N MET A 71 7.94 -1.92 -4.48
CA MET A 71 6.92 -1.53 -3.51
C MET A 71 5.51 -1.67 -4.07
N GLY A 72 5.30 -1.34 -5.34
CA GLY A 72 4.03 -1.52 -6.02
C GLY A 72 3.62 -2.98 -6.09
N ILE A 73 4.54 -3.88 -6.45
CA ILE A 73 4.32 -5.33 -6.46
C ILE A 73 4.03 -5.84 -5.04
N ALA A 74 4.78 -5.41 -4.03
CA ALA A 74 4.54 -5.79 -2.65
C ALA A 74 3.13 -5.37 -2.19
N TYR A 75 2.71 -4.15 -2.49
CA TYR A 75 1.35 -3.66 -2.19
C TYR A 75 0.27 -4.47 -2.91
N VAL A 76 0.41 -4.72 -4.22
CA VAL A 76 -0.56 -5.52 -4.98
C VAL A 76 -0.61 -6.96 -4.45
N SER A 77 0.53 -7.57 -4.14
CA SER A 77 0.57 -8.92 -3.56
C SER A 77 -0.13 -8.99 -2.19
N ALA A 78 0.00 -7.93 -1.40
CA ALA A 78 -0.68 -7.77 -0.11
C ALA A 78 -2.19 -7.53 -0.26
N SER A 79 -2.71 -7.29 -1.46
CA SER A 79 -4.17 -7.17 -1.70
C SER A 79 -4.84 -8.51 -2.07
N ILE A 80 -4.06 -9.57 -2.29
CA ILE A 80 -4.60 -10.87 -2.72
C ILE A 80 -5.29 -11.56 -1.52
N PRO A 81 -6.61 -11.88 -1.60
CA PRO A 81 -7.41 -12.36 -0.46
C PRO A 81 -6.97 -13.68 0.19
N GLY A 82 -6.05 -14.43 -0.44
CA GLY A 82 -5.54 -15.72 0.07
C GLY A 82 -4.82 -15.64 1.42
N LEU A 83 -4.34 -14.46 1.84
CA LEU A 83 -3.73 -14.24 3.15
C LEU A 83 -4.72 -13.77 4.24
N TYR A 84 -5.84 -13.14 3.85
CA TYR A 84 -6.84 -12.63 4.80
C TYR A 84 -8.01 -13.60 5.04
N GLY A 85 -8.18 -14.59 4.16
CA GLY A 85 -9.31 -15.53 4.21
C GLY A 85 -9.22 -16.63 5.28
N MET A 86 -8.06 -16.83 5.92
CA MET A 86 -7.89 -17.92 6.89
C MET A 86 -8.56 -17.61 8.24
N GLU A 87 -8.59 -16.35 8.68
CA GLU A 87 -9.20 -15.97 9.97
C GLU A 87 -10.67 -15.54 9.86
N ALA A 88 -11.11 -15.10 8.68
CA ALA A 88 -12.52 -14.78 8.44
C ALA A 88 -13.44 -16.00 8.56
N ARG A 89 -12.90 -17.22 8.39
CA ARG A 89 -13.66 -18.47 8.49
C ARG A 89 -14.01 -18.85 9.93
N GLU A 90 -13.26 -18.37 10.91
CA GLU A 90 -13.54 -18.61 12.34
C GLU A 90 -14.35 -17.47 12.98
N ALA A 91 -14.19 -16.23 12.51
CA ALA A 91 -15.00 -15.08 12.96
C ALA A 91 -16.39 -15.00 12.28
N GLY A 92 -16.61 -15.75 11.20
CA GLY A 92 -17.76 -15.67 10.30
C GLY A 92 -19.09 -16.25 10.81
N ARG A 93 -19.19 -16.76 12.04
CA ARG A 93 -20.49 -17.24 12.55
C ARG A 93 -21.46 -16.14 13.00
N CYS A 94 -21.07 -14.85 12.98
CA CYS A 94 -21.90 -13.77 13.54
C CYS A 94 -22.27 -12.62 12.60
N ALA A 95 -21.83 -12.56 11.34
CA ALA A 95 -22.23 -11.47 10.44
C ALA A 95 -22.14 -11.88 8.96
N GLU A 96 -22.98 -12.82 8.57
CA GLU A 96 -23.06 -13.29 7.18
C GLU A 96 -23.57 -12.18 6.25
N HIS A 97 -22.82 -11.94 5.18
CA HIS A 97 -23.18 -11.28 3.91
C HIS A 97 -22.89 -9.79 3.69
N GLN A 98 -22.97 -8.90 4.67
CA GLN A 98 -22.63 -7.48 4.41
C GLN A 98 -21.15 -7.14 4.60
N LEU A 99 -20.46 -7.84 5.51
CA LEU A 99 -19.07 -7.55 5.87
C LEU A 99 -18.06 -8.02 4.81
N GLU A 100 -18.38 -9.11 4.12
CA GLU A 100 -17.53 -9.72 3.10
C GLU A 100 -17.39 -8.82 1.86
N TYR A 101 -18.45 -8.09 1.51
CA TYR A 101 -18.42 -7.11 0.41
C TYR A 101 -17.66 -5.84 0.79
N THR A 102 -17.90 -5.26 1.97
CA THR A 102 -17.21 -4.01 2.36
C THR A 102 -15.71 -4.22 2.58
N ILE A 103 -15.32 -5.35 3.17
CA ILE A 103 -13.91 -5.67 3.43
C ILE A 103 -13.19 -6.05 2.13
N ASN A 104 -13.77 -6.90 1.27
CA ASN A 104 -13.12 -7.22 -0.01
C ASN A 104 -12.94 -5.98 -0.89
N TYR A 105 -14.03 -5.27 -1.21
CA TYR A 105 -13.95 -4.10 -2.10
C TYR A 105 -13.14 -2.95 -1.47
N GLY A 106 -13.22 -2.78 -0.14
CA GLY A 106 -12.39 -1.84 0.60
C GLY A 106 -10.91 -2.16 0.45
N ILE A 107 -10.48 -3.41 0.65
CA ILE A 107 -9.08 -3.82 0.48
C ILE A 107 -8.61 -3.66 -0.97
N TRP A 108 -9.43 -4.03 -1.95
CA TRP A 108 -9.10 -3.82 -3.36
C TRP A 108 -8.88 -2.34 -3.66
N ILE A 109 -9.80 -1.45 -3.28
CA ILE A 109 -9.66 -0.02 -3.54
C ILE A 109 -8.49 0.57 -2.74
N MET A 110 -8.30 0.16 -1.49
CA MET A 110 -7.37 0.82 -0.57
C MET A 110 -5.93 0.31 -0.64
N VAL A 111 -5.70 -0.90 -1.17
CA VAL A 111 -4.37 -1.51 -1.27
C VAL A 111 -3.96 -1.71 -2.72
N LEU A 112 -4.88 -2.05 -3.63
CA LEU A 112 -4.54 -2.23 -5.05
C LEU A 112 -4.18 -0.90 -5.72
N LEU A 113 -4.97 0.17 -5.50
CA LEU A 113 -4.74 1.47 -6.16
C LEU A 113 -3.36 2.07 -5.84
N PRO A 114 -2.91 2.13 -4.57
CA PRO A 114 -1.56 2.61 -4.25
C PRO A 114 -0.48 1.73 -4.90
N GLY A 115 -0.66 0.41 -4.90
CA GLY A 115 0.26 -0.53 -5.54
C GLY A 115 0.38 -0.31 -7.05
N LEU A 116 -0.75 -0.17 -7.74
CA LEU A 116 -0.79 0.14 -9.18
C LEU A 116 -0.19 1.51 -9.48
N ALA A 117 -0.45 2.53 -8.66
CA ALA A 117 0.13 3.86 -8.82
C ALA A 117 1.67 3.83 -8.70
N CYS A 118 2.21 3.03 -7.78
CA CYS A 118 3.64 2.76 -7.67
C CYS A 118 4.20 2.06 -8.92
N ILE A 119 3.52 1.05 -9.45
CA ILE A 119 3.95 0.33 -10.65
C ILE A 119 3.96 1.27 -11.86
N ILE A 120 2.86 1.96 -12.12
CA ILE A 120 2.73 2.90 -13.24
C ILE A 120 3.77 4.02 -13.09
N GLY A 121 3.88 4.61 -11.89
CA GLY A 121 4.87 5.64 -11.61
C GLY A 121 6.30 5.16 -11.82
N GLY A 122 6.63 3.94 -11.40
CA GLY A 122 7.91 3.29 -11.64
C GLY A 122 8.21 3.12 -13.13
N ILE A 123 7.25 2.63 -13.92
CA ILE A 123 7.39 2.49 -15.39
C ILE A 123 7.63 3.86 -16.05
N VAL A 124 6.89 4.89 -15.65
CA VAL A 124 7.07 6.25 -16.19
C VAL A 124 8.44 6.80 -15.82
N MET A 125 8.89 6.63 -14.56
CA MET A 125 10.24 7.02 -14.15
C MET A 125 11.32 6.29 -14.93
N GLN A 126 11.16 4.99 -15.19
CA GLN A 126 12.09 4.21 -15.99
C GLN A 126 12.24 4.80 -17.39
N ARG A 127 11.11 5.13 -18.04
CA ARG A 127 11.09 5.74 -19.38
C ARG A 127 11.69 7.15 -19.41
N LEU A 128 11.55 7.93 -18.34
CA LEU A 128 12.13 9.28 -18.23
C LEU A 128 13.62 9.28 -17.86
N SER A 129 14.16 8.15 -17.40
CA SER A 129 15.56 7.99 -17.02
C SER A 129 16.46 7.47 -18.14
N HIS A 130 15.85 7.03 -19.24
CA HIS A 130 16.49 6.66 -20.51
C HIS A 130 16.60 7.86 -21.43
#